data_AF-A0A2N2VZ28-F1
#
_entry.id   AF-A0A2N2VZ28-F1
#
_cell.length_a   1.000
_cell.length_b   1.000
_cell.length_c   1.000
_cell.angle_alpha   90.00
_cell.angle_beta   90.00
_cell.angle_gamma   90.00
#
_symmetry.space_group_name_H-M   'P 1'
#
loop_
_entity.id
_entity.type
_entity.pdbx_description
1 polymer ?
#
loop_
_entity_poly.entity_id
_entity_poly.type
_entity_poly.pdbx_seq_one_letter_code
_entity_poly.pdbx_strand_id
1 'polypeptide(L)'
;MNATGNMSNTIELDSLPGTRKEDSIINEVYRNLAKGRVLTTLDAVKSNRTVCLGKYISLLRNKYQIAIKDKWIELENQKRIKQYWLAK
;
A
#
# COMPACT_ATOMS: atom_id res chain seq x y z
N MET A 1 39.04 -6.29 -15.94
CA MET A 1 37.99 -5.76 -16.82
C MET A 1 36.63 -6.06 -16.18
N ASN A 2 36.02 -5.00 -15.65
CA ASN A 2 34.61 -4.70 -15.33
C ASN A 2 33.55 -5.69 -15.86
N ALA A 3 32.39 -5.95 -15.24
CA ALA A 3 31.69 -5.29 -14.15
C ALA A 3 30.78 -6.29 -13.41
N THR A 4 30.71 -6.15 -12.09
CA THR A 4 29.63 -6.61 -11.21
C THR A 4 28.29 -6.06 -11.70
N GLY A 5 27.47 -6.92 -12.31
CA GLY A 5 26.07 -6.63 -12.64
C GLY A 5 25.24 -6.60 -11.37
N ASN A 6 25.27 -5.46 -10.68
CA ASN A 6 24.40 -5.16 -9.55
C ASN A 6 22.96 -5.06 -10.08
N MET A 7 22.18 -6.15 -9.98
CA MET A 7 20.74 -6.17 -10.27
C MET A 7 20.04 -5.24 -9.28
N SER A 8 20.02 -3.97 -9.66
CA SER A 8 19.23 -2.94 -9.05
C SER A 8 17.79 -3.26 -9.41
N ASN A 9 17.10 -4.02 -8.56
CA ASN A 9 15.65 -4.18 -8.58
C ASN A 9 15.02 -2.82 -8.29
N THR A 10 15.11 -1.94 -9.28
CA THR A 10 14.32 -0.73 -9.37
C THR A 10 12.94 -1.24 -9.73
N ILE A 11 12.11 -1.49 -8.70
CA ILE A 11 10.68 -1.71 -8.89
C ILE A 11 10.20 -0.42 -9.53
N GLU A 12 10.11 -0.39 -10.87
CA GLU A 12 9.29 0.60 -11.55
C GLU A 12 7.93 0.49 -10.88
N LEU A 13 7.56 1.52 -10.12
CA LEU A 13 6.28 1.65 -9.44
C LEU A 13 5.20 1.89 -10.51
N ASP A 14 5.11 0.94 -11.45
CA ASP A 14 4.16 0.95 -12.52
C ASP A 14 2.78 0.93 -11.90
N SER A 15 2.01 1.97 -12.22
CA SER A 15 0.63 2.13 -11.79
C SER A 15 -0.15 0.85 -12.07
N LEU A 16 -1.07 0.49 -11.16
CA LEU A 16 -1.84 -0.76 -11.25
C LEU A 16 -2.55 -0.85 -12.61
N PRO A 17 -2.55 -2.03 -13.27
CA PRO A 17 -3.13 -2.18 -14.59
C PRO A 17 -4.62 -1.82 -14.58
N GLY A 18 -5.07 -1.02 -15.56
CA GLY A 18 -6.46 -0.58 -15.67
C GLY A 18 -6.88 0.56 -14.72
N THR A 19 -5.92 1.25 -14.10
CA THR A 19 -6.17 2.49 -13.33
C THR A 19 -5.70 3.72 -14.10
N ARG A 20 -6.38 4.87 -13.92
CA ARG A 20 -5.91 6.16 -14.47
C ARG A 20 -4.59 6.53 -13.77
N LYS A 21 -3.55 6.84 -14.56
CA LYS A 21 -2.15 6.59 -14.18
C LYS A 21 -1.56 7.50 -13.09
N GLU A 22 -2.14 8.64 -12.73
CA GLU A 22 -1.42 9.61 -11.87
C GLU A 22 -2.11 9.89 -10.51
N ASP A 23 -3.43 10.12 -10.49
CA ASP A 23 -4.16 10.57 -9.27
C ASP A 23 -5.11 9.53 -8.66
N SER A 24 -5.01 8.27 -9.06
CA SER A 24 -5.87 7.24 -8.48
C SER A 24 -5.42 6.89 -7.06
N ILE A 25 -6.29 7.09 -6.07
CA ILE A 25 -5.97 6.83 -4.65
C ILE A 25 -5.53 5.38 -4.42
N ILE A 26 -6.04 4.43 -5.23
CA ILE A 26 -5.59 3.03 -5.17
C ILE A 26 -4.11 2.88 -5.54
N ASN A 27 -3.61 3.66 -6.50
CA ASN A 27 -2.18 3.69 -6.85
C ASN A 27 -1.38 4.34 -5.74
N GLU A 28 -1.88 5.41 -5.11
CA GLU A 28 -1.21 6.00 -3.97
C GLU A 28 -1.07 5.02 -2.80
N VAL A 29 -2.14 4.30 -2.45
CA VAL A 29 -2.13 3.26 -1.42
C VAL A 29 -1.12 2.17 -1.79
N TYR A 30 -1.16 1.67 -3.03
CA TYR A 30 -0.21 0.66 -3.49
C TYR A 30 1.24 1.15 -3.44
N ARG A 31 1.53 2.35 -3.96
CA ARG A 31 2.88 2.92 -3.95
C ARG A 31 3.43 3.09 -2.54
N ASN A 32 2.61 3.51 -1.58
CA ASN A 32 3.03 3.59 -0.18
C ASN A 32 3.39 2.21 0.38
N LEU A 33 2.53 1.21 0.14
CA LEU A 33 2.76 -0.17 0.56
C LEU A 33 4.01 -0.78 -0.10
N ALA A 34 4.19 -0.56 -1.41
CA ALA A 34 5.32 -1.02 -2.21
C ALA A 34 6.65 -0.39 -1.76
N LYS A 35 6.63 0.85 -1.26
CA LYS A 35 7.78 1.49 -0.60
C LYS A 35 8.08 0.92 0.80
N GLY A 36 7.36 -0.12 1.23
CA GLY A 36 7.51 -0.74 2.54
C GLY A 36 6.87 0.05 3.68
N ARG A 37 6.05 1.07 3.39
CA ARG A 37 5.33 1.80 4.44
C ARG A 37 4.20 0.93 5.01
N VAL A 38 4.02 1.02 6.32
CA VAL A 38 2.85 0.47 7.00
C VAL A 38 1.75 1.54 6.95
N LEU A 39 0.59 1.17 6.45
CA LEU A 39 -0.58 2.06 6.42
C LEU A 39 -1.54 1.69 7.53
N THR A 40 -2.11 2.69 8.20
CA THR A 40 -3.17 2.53 9.19
C THR A 40 -4.51 3.01 8.64
N THR A 41 -5.60 2.54 9.23
CA THR A 41 -6.94 3.09 8.97
C THR A 41 -7.07 4.58 9.26
N LEU A 42 -6.16 5.18 10.03
CA LEU A 42 -6.13 6.62 10.30
C LEU A 42 -5.43 7.42 9.20
N ASP A 43 -4.44 6.83 8.50
CA ASP A 43 -3.77 7.49 7.38
C ASP A 43 -4.73 7.77 6.21
N ALA A 44 -5.79 6.96 6.12
CA ALA A 44 -6.86 7.11 5.15
C ALA A 44 -7.72 8.38 5.35
N VAL A 45 -7.63 9.03 6.51
CA VAL A 45 -8.46 10.19 6.88
C VAL A 45 -7.78 11.52 6.51
N LYS A 46 -6.48 11.51 6.20
CA LYS A 46 -5.69 12.74 5.92
C LYS A 46 -5.74 13.21 4.46
N SER A 47 -6.27 12.39 3.55
CA SER A 47 -6.60 12.84 2.20
C SER A 47 -7.88 13.69 2.29
N ASN A 48 -8.03 14.73 1.46
CA ASN A 48 -9.20 15.62 1.38
C ASN A 48 -10.50 14.90 0.93
N ARG A 49 -10.53 13.57 1.09
CA ARG A 49 -11.57 12.60 0.75
C ARG A 49 -11.46 11.49 1.80
N THR A 50 -12.54 11.22 2.53
CA THR A 50 -12.61 10.04 3.41
C THR A 50 -12.50 8.79 2.55
N VAL A 51 -11.32 8.18 2.50
CA VAL A 51 -11.13 6.95 1.74
C VAL A 51 -11.28 5.75 2.63
N CYS A 52 -12.16 4.83 2.24
CA CYS A 52 -12.27 3.53 2.87
C CYS A 52 -11.01 2.71 2.51
N LEU A 53 -9.90 2.89 3.24
CA LEU A 53 -8.65 2.16 3.01
C LEU A 53 -8.90 0.65 2.90
N GLY A 54 -9.76 0.10 3.76
CA GLY A 54 -10.17 -1.30 3.70
C GLY A 54 -10.69 -1.75 2.33
N LYS A 55 -11.45 -0.89 1.61
CA LYS A 55 -11.95 -1.20 0.26
C LYS A 55 -10.80 -1.30 -0.75
N TYR A 56 -9.83 -0.40 -0.68
CA TYR A 56 -8.66 -0.47 -1.54
C TYR A 56 -7.79 -1.69 -1.22
N ILE A 57 -7.57 -1.99 0.06
CA ILE A 57 -6.85 -3.20 0.46
C ILE A 57 -7.56 -4.45 -0.08
N SER A 58 -8.90 -4.52 -0.01
CA SER A 58 -9.67 -5.64 -0.58
C SER A 58 -9.52 -5.73 -2.11
N LEU A 59 -9.52 -4.61 -2.83
CA LEU A 59 -9.27 -4.61 -4.27
C LEU A 59 -7.84 -5.08 -4.60
N LEU A 60 -6.84 -4.58 -3.87
CA LEU A 60 -5.45 -4.97 -4.06
C LEU A 60 -5.25 -6.48 -3.81
N ARG A 61 -5.90 -7.05 -2.78
CA ARG A 61 -5.86 -8.50 -2.51
C ARG A 61 -6.60 -9.33 -3.56
N ASN A 62 -7.86 -8.98 -3.83
CA ASN A 62 -8.74 -9.87 -4.58
C ASN A 62 -8.59 -9.69 -6.09
N LYS A 63 -8.47 -8.44 -6.55
CA LYS A 63 -8.39 -8.13 -7.99
C LYS A 63 -6.96 -8.15 -8.50
N TYR A 64 -6.02 -7.61 -7.72
CA TYR A 64 -4.62 -7.49 -8.14
C TYR A 64 -3.72 -8.56 -7.52
N GLN A 65 -4.26 -9.49 -6.71
CA GLN A 65 -3.54 -10.61 -6.11
C GLN A 65 -2.31 -10.19 -5.28
N ILE A 66 -2.34 -9.00 -4.69
CA ILE A 66 -1.24 -8.46 -3.90
C ILE A 66 -1.32 -8.99 -2.47
N ALA A 67 -0.23 -9.62 -2.01
CA ALA A 67 -0.12 -10.25 -0.69
C ALA A 67 0.04 -9.21 0.45
N ILE A 68 -1.02 -8.43 0.69
CA ILE A 68 -1.08 -7.49 1.81
C ILE A 68 -1.43 -8.25 3.09
N LYS A 69 -0.65 -8.07 4.15
CA LYS A 69 -0.94 -8.54 5.51
C LYS A 69 -1.66 -7.47 6.31
N ASP A 70 -2.39 -7.87 7.35
CA ASP A 70 -3.03 -6.96 8.28
C ASP A 70 -2.96 -7.42 9.73
N LYS A 71 -3.01 -6.47 10.67
CA LYS A 71 -3.20 -6.73 12.09
C LYS A 71 -3.97 -5.60 12.77
N TRP A 72 -4.65 -5.92 13.86
CA TRP A 72 -5.17 -4.92 14.78
C TRP A 72 -4.06 -4.48 15.72
N ILE A 73 -3.99 -3.17 15.95
CA ILE A 73 -3.18 -2.59 17.02
C ILE A 73 -4.09 -1.76 17.93
N GLU A 74 -3.76 -1.75 19.21
CA GLU A 74 -4.46 -0.98 20.23
C GLU A 74 -3.68 0.30 20.51
N LEU A 75 -4.41 1.41 20.56
CA LEU A 75 -3.89 2.73 20.95
C LEU A 75 -4.11 2.94 22.46
N GLU A 76 -3.40 3.92 23.02
CA GLU A 76 -3.44 4.26 24.46
C GLU A 76 -4.85 4.48 25.01
N ASN A 77 -5.80 4.91 24.17
CA ASN A 77 -7.20 5.15 24.53
C ASN A 77 -8.14 3.94 24.28
N GLN A 78 -7.63 2.70 24.33
CA GLN A 78 -8.38 1.46 24.02
C GLN A 78 -8.99 1.41 22.60
N LYS A 79 -8.66 2.38 21.76
CA LYS A 79 -9.12 2.41 20.36
C LYS A 79 -8.29 1.43 19.56
N ARG A 80 -8.95 0.61 18.74
CA ARG A 80 -8.27 -0.33 17.84
C ARG A 80 -8.22 0.23 16.44
N ILE A 81 -7.04 0.22 15.84
CA ILE A 81 -6.84 0.59 14.44
C ILE A 81 -6.21 -0.58 13.69
N LYS A 82 -6.46 -0.64 12.40
CA LYS A 82 -5.95 -1.73 11.56
C LYS A 82 -4.74 -1.26 10.78
N GLN A 83 -3.64 -2.02 10.87
CA GLN A 83 -2.40 -1.83 10.12
C GLN A 83 -2.35 -2.76 8.91
N TYR A 84 -1.75 -2.27 7.83
CA TYR A 84 -1.57 -2.98 6.56
C TYR A 84 -0.14 -2.82 6.05
N TRP A 85 0.45 -3.90 5.52
CA TRP A 85 1.79 -3.90 4.91
C TRP A 85 1.91 -5.02 3.88
N LEU A 86 2.88 -4.94 2.97
CA LEU A 86 3.19 -6.06 2.08
C LEU A 86 4.01 -7.12 2.83
N ALA A 87 3.65 -8.39 2.64
CA ALA A 87 4.57 -9.48 2.99
C ALA A 87 5.82 -9.33 2.12
N LYS A 88 6.99 -9.23 2.75
CA LYS A 88 8.28 -9.38 2.06
C LYS A 88 8.50 -10.83 1.68
#